data_AF-A0A177M7Y1-F1
#
_entry.id   AF-A0A177M7Y1-F1
#
_cell.length_a   1.000
_cell.length_b   1.000
_cell.length_c   1.000
_cell.angle_alpha   90.00
_cell.angle_beta   90.00
_cell.angle_gamma   90.00
#
_symmetry.space_group_name_H-M   'P 1'
#
loop_
_entity.id
_entity.type
_entity.pdbx_description
1 polymer ?
#
loop_
_entity_poly.entity_id
_entity_poly.type
_entity_poly.pdbx_seq_one_letter_code
_entity_poly.pdbx_strand_id
1 'polypeptide(L)'
;MSTSELPSELIALLSQLSSNVFLGAVLSVVLAGLGAFLGAYLRKQGEDRAMLENFAAIREQLKTTTQDTEEIKQQLYGQAWRSQQQWSAREQYYSKLLTELHNFKTALGDLSDYFIEPGSEHVPDHAHGERFNKLNTEASMAYIELRKLVGPAAVFLSPLAVKSLSELFIQHWDLANFGAICTADYVESANTLAQAAYEQVLSEAKSHLGITDV
;
A
#
# COMPACT_ATOMS: atom_id res chain seq x y z
N MET A 1 -58.88 94.29 42.31
CA MET A 1 -57.82 93.56 41.58
C MET A 1 -56.78 93.15 42.62
N SER A 2 -57.00 92.04 43.32
CA SER A 2 -56.16 91.60 44.45
C SER A 2 -55.45 90.32 44.03
N THR A 3 -54.14 90.41 43.83
CA THR A 3 -53.26 89.30 43.50
C THR A 3 -53.05 88.45 44.74
N SER A 4 -53.59 87.24 44.72
CA SER A 4 -53.40 86.22 45.74
C SER A 4 -51.91 85.90 45.89
N GLU A 5 -51.29 86.38 46.96
CA GLU A 5 -49.96 85.95 47.37
C GLU A 5 -50.04 84.47 47.78
N LEU A 6 -49.36 83.61 47.02
CA LEU A 6 -49.17 82.22 47.41
C LEU A 6 -48.39 82.20 48.74
N PRO A 7 -48.84 81.42 49.74
CA PRO A 7 -48.23 81.40 51.06
C PRO A 7 -46.77 80.95 50.95
N SER A 8 -45.87 81.70 51.59
CA SER A 8 -44.42 81.47 51.61
C SER A 8 -44.02 80.05 52.05
N GLU A 9 -44.87 79.36 52.80
CA GLU A 9 -44.67 77.95 53.17
C GLU A 9 -44.76 76.97 51.99
N LEU A 10 -45.55 77.27 50.95
CA LEU A 10 -45.62 76.44 49.74
C LEU A 10 -44.33 76.50 48.92
N ILE A 11 -43.66 77.65 48.90
CA ILE A 11 -42.38 77.84 48.18
C ILE A 11 -41.25 77.08 48.87
N ALA A 12 -41.23 77.08 50.21
CA ALA A 12 -40.25 76.32 50.99
C ALA A 12 -40.43 74.79 50.87
N LEU A 13 -41.67 74.31 50.84
CA LEU A 13 -41.98 72.90 50.57
C LEU A 13 -41.60 72.49 49.15
N LEU A 14 -41.85 73.33 48.14
CA LEU A 14 -41.45 73.08 46.75
C LEU A 14 -39.92 73.08 46.58
N SER A 15 -39.19 73.95 47.28
CA SER A 15 -37.72 73.96 47.23
C SER A 15 -37.12 72.73 47.92
N GLN A 16 -37.67 72.28 49.07
CA GLN A 16 -37.27 71.03 49.72
C GLN A 16 -37.61 69.78 48.89
N LEU A 17 -38.77 69.74 48.23
CA LEU A 17 -39.12 68.67 47.29
C LEU A 17 -38.14 68.64 46.11
N SER A 18 -37.82 69.80 45.53
CA SER A 18 -36.91 69.90 44.38
C SER A 18 -35.48 69.45 44.71
N SER A 19 -35.00 69.75 45.92
CA SER A 19 -33.68 69.34 46.42
C SER A 19 -33.58 67.82 46.53
N ASN A 20 -34.59 67.17 47.11
CA ASN A 20 -34.60 65.72 47.28
C ASN A 20 -34.73 64.98 45.93
N VAL A 21 -35.51 65.51 44.99
CA VAL A 21 -35.65 64.96 43.64
C VAL A 21 -34.33 65.10 42.85
N PHE A 22 -33.64 66.24 42.96
CA PHE A 22 -32.35 66.45 42.28
C PHE A 22 -31.26 65.51 42.82
N LEU A 23 -31.17 65.34 44.14
CA LEU A 23 -30.20 64.45 44.77
C LEU A 23 -30.48 62.97 44.43
N GLY A 24 -31.75 62.57 44.37
CA GLY A 24 -32.17 61.25 43.88
C GLY A 24 -31.85 61.02 42.41
N ALA A 25 -32.01 62.03 41.56
CA ALA A 25 -31.67 61.97 40.13
C ALA A 25 -30.16 61.87 39.89
N VAL A 26 -29.34 62.61 40.65
CA VAL A 26 -27.87 62.50 40.57
C VAL A 26 -27.42 61.11 41.04
N LEU A 27 -27.98 60.61 42.14
CA LEU A 27 -27.65 59.28 42.66
C LEU A 27 -28.02 58.18 41.66
N SER A 28 -29.18 58.27 41.00
CA SER A 28 -29.60 57.29 40.00
C SER A 28 -28.72 57.32 38.75
N VAL A 29 -28.26 58.50 38.31
CA VAL A 29 -27.29 58.63 37.20
C VAL A 29 -25.94 58.00 37.57
N VAL A 30 -25.44 58.24 38.79
CA VAL A 30 -24.18 57.64 39.27
C VAL A 30 -24.31 56.11 39.36
N LEU A 31 -25.41 55.60 39.92
CA LEU A 31 -25.67 54.17 40.00
C LEU A 31 -25.82 53.53 38.61
N ALA A 32 -26.50 54.20 37.68
CA ALA A 32 -26.61 53.74 36.29
C ALA A 32 -25.26 53.73 35.57
N GLY A 33 -24.42 54.76 35.78
CA GLY A 33 -23.06 54.83 35.24
C GLY A 33 -22.16 53.72 35.77
N LEU A 34 -22.21 53.45 37.08
CA LEU A 34 -21.48 52.34 37.70
C LEU A 34 -21.96 50.98 37.19
N GLY A 35 -23.29 50.80 37.05
CA GLY A 35 -23.87 49.59 36.46
C GLY A 35 -23.44 49.36 35.02
N ALA A 36 -23.41 50.42 34.20
CA ALA A 36 -22.95 50.34 32.82
C ALA A 36 -21.44 50.02 32.72
N PHE A 37 -20.61 50.64 33.56
CA PHE A 37 -19.16 50.37 33.59
C PHE A 37 -18.85 48.93 34.02
N LEU A 38 -19.47 48.45 35.11
CA LEU A 38 -19.33 47.08 35.58
C LEU A 38 -19.86 46.07 34.55
N GLY A 39 -21.00 46.37 33.91
CA GLY A 39 -21.56 45.55 32.84
C GLY A 39 -20.62 45.43 31.63
N ALA A 40 -20.02 46.54 31.18
CA ALA A 40 -19.05 46.55 30.09
C ALA A 40 -17.77 45.79 30.46
N TYR A 41 -17.28 45.95 31.69
CA TYR A 41 -16.10 45.24 32.18
C TYR A 41 -16.31 43.73 32.25
N LEU A 42 -17.41 43.28 32.87
CA LEU A 42 -17.76 41.85 32.96
C LEU A 42 -18.00 41.24 31.58
N ARG A 43 -18.63 41.99 30.67
CA ARG A 43 -18.82 41.56 29.29
C ARG A 43 -17.49 41.32 28.59
N LYS A 44 -16.55 42.27 28.67
CA LYS A 44 -15.21 42.13 28.07
C LYS A 44 -14.45 40.94 28.66
N GLN A 45 -14.50 40.77 29.98
CA GLN A 45 -13.84 39.64 30.64
C GLN A 45 -14.47 38.29 30.24
N GLY A 46 -15.79 38.25 30.03
CA GLY A 46 -16.50 37.08 29.51
C GLY A 46 -16.12 36.77 28.06
N GLU A 47 -16.02 37.79 27.21
CA GLU A 47 -15.58 37.68 25.81
C GLU A 47 -14.13 37.16 25.74
N ASP A 48 -13.20 37.71 26.54
CA ASP A 48 -11.80 37.28 26.59
C ASP A 48 -11.68 35.81 27.04
N ARG A 49 -12.49 35.40 28.03
CA ARG A 49 -12.51 34.00 28.51
C ARG A 49 -13.06 33.05 27.44
N ALA A 50 -14.19 33.40 26.82
CA ALA A 50 -14.78 32.59 25.75
C ALA A 50 -13.82 32.48 24.55
N MET A 51 -13.09 33.56 24.24
CA MET A 51 -12.07 33.57 23.20
C MET A 51 -10.92 32.60 23.51
N LEU A 52 -10.39 32.61 24.74
CA LEU A 52 -9.34 31.68 25.18
C LEU A 52 -9.80 30.22 25.12
N GLU A 53 -11.02 29.93 25.57
CA GLU A 53 -11.61 28.58 25.51
C GLU A 53 -11.77 28.12 24.05
N ASN A 54 -12.24 28.99 23.15
CA ASN A 54 -12.32 28.70 21.71
C ASN A 54 -10.94 28.44 21.10
N PHE A 55 -9.92 29.25 21.42
CA PHE A 55 -8.56 29.02 20.94
C PHE A 55 -7.97 27.70 21.43
N ALA A 56 -8.21 27.34 22.70
CA ALA A 56 -7.79 26.05 23.24
C ALA A 56 -8.46 24.89 22.50
N ALA A 57 -9.77 24.98 22.25
CA ALA A 57 -10.51 23.97 21.49
C ALA A 57 -10.00 23.84 20.05
N ILE A 58 -9.78 24.96 19.35
CA ILE A 58 -9.25 24.97 17.97
C ILE A 58 -7.84 24.36 17.93
N ARG A 59 -6.98 24.72 18.89
CA ARG A 59 -5.62 24.18 18.96
C ARG A 59 -5.64 22.67 19.20
N GLU A 60 -6.52 22.18 20.07
CA GLU A 60 -6.65 20.75 20.33
C GLU A 60 -7.17 20.03 19.07
N GLN A 61 -8.21 20.56 18.41
CA GLN A 61 -8.70 20.01 17.14
C GLN A 61 -7.61 19.94 16.06
N LEU A 62 -6.80 20.99 15.91
CA LEU A 62 -5.69 21.01 14.96
C LEU A 62 -4.62 19.96 15.32
N LYS A 63 -4.32 19.81 16.61
CA LYS A 63 -3.38 18.80 17.10
C LYS A 63 -3.90 17.40 16.82
N THR A 64 -5.14 17.09 17.17
CA THR A 64 -5.78 15.80 16.91
C THR A 64 -5.80 15.50 15.41
N THR A 65 -6.25 16.46 14.58
CA THR A 65 -6.27 16.28 13.11
C THR A 65 -4.87 16.03 12.54
N THR A 66 -3.85 16.71 13.05
CA THR A 66 -2.46 16.50 12.62
C THR A 66 -1.95 15.12 13.04
N GLN A 67 -2.25 14.70 14.27
CA GLN A 67 -1.89 13.36 14.76
C GLN A 67 -2.56 12.28 13.93
N ASP A 68 -3.87 12.39 13.68
CA ASP A 68 -4.63 11.46 12.84
C ASP A 68 -4.08 11.41 11.42
N THR A 69 -3.73 12.57 10.85
CA THR A 69 -3.15 12.65 9.50
C THR A 69 -1.79 11.96 9.43
N GLU A 70 -0.93 12.17 10.42
CA GLU A 70 0.39 11.53 10.47
C GLU A 70 0.26 10.01 10.69
N GLU A 71 -0.68 9.57 11.52
CA GLU A 71 -0.97 8.14 11.69
C GLU A 71 -1.45 7.51 10.38
N ILE A 72 -2.41 8.13 9.69
CA ILE A 72 -2.90 7.64 8.39
C ILE A 72 -1.77 7.57 7.38
N LYS A 73 -0.91 8.60 7.31
CA LYS A 73 0.26 8.59 6.42
C LYS A 73 1.19 7.42 6.76
N GLN A 74 1.52 7.20 8.03
CA GLN A 74 2.37 6.10 8.45
C GLN A 74 1.78 4.74 8.07
N GLN A 75 0.47 4.56 8.27
CA GLN A 75 -0.23 3.33 7.87
C GLN A 75 -0.21 3.13 6.36
N LEU A 76 -0.48 4.17 5.58
CA LEU A 76 -0.44 4.14 4.11
C LEU A 76 0.98 3.82 3.59
N TYR A 77 2.01 4.48 4.12
CA TYR A 77 3.39 4.20 3.75
C TYR A 77 3.78 2.77 4.12
N GLY A 78 3.38 2.28 5.30
CA GLY A 78 3.63 0.90 5.72
C GLY A 78 2.93 -0.14 4.85
N GLN A 79 1.71 0.13 4.38
CA GLN A 79 1.00 -0.75 3.45
C GLN A 79 1.62 -0.71 2.05
N ALA A 80 1.83 0.49 1.50
CA ALA A 80 2.45 0.66 0.17
C ALA A 80 3.84 0.03 0.11
N TRP A 81 4.65 0.21 1.15
CA TRP A 81 5.97 -0.41 1.26
C TRP A 81 5.90 -1.95 1.27
N ARG A 82 4.99 -2.54 2.06
CA ARG A 82 4.81 -4.00 2.09
C ARG A 82 4.35 -4.53 0.74
N SER A 83 3.42 -3.86 0.08
CA SER A 83 2.97 -4.23 -1.27
C SER A 83 4.12 -4.14 -2.28
N GLN A 84 4.94 -3.08 -2.22
CA GLN A 84 6.11 -2.93 -3.09
C GLN A 84 7.13 -4.06 -2.87
N GLN A 85 7.40 -4.43 -1.61
CA GLN A 85 8.31 -5.52 -1.28
C GLN A 85 7.78 -6.88 -1.77
N GLN A 86 6.48 -7.14 -1.60
CA GLN A 86 5.85 -8.36 -2.12
C GLN A 86 5.91 -8.42 -3.64
N TRP A 87 5.66 -7.30 -4.32
CA TRP A 87 5.72 -7.21 -5.77
C TRP A 87 7.15 -7.45 -6.30
N SER A 88 8.15 -6.81 -5.69
CA SER A 88 9.57 -6.99 -6.01
C SER A 88 10.03 -8.44 -5.81
N ALA A 89 9.66 -9.06 -4.68
CA ALA A 89 9.99 -10.46 -4.42
C ALA A 89 9.36 -11.38 -5.48
N ARG A 90 8.09 -11.15 -5.82
CA ARG A 90 7.37 -11.91 -6.85
C ARG A 90 8.04 -11.78 -8.22
N GLU A 91 8.35 -10.57 -8.66
CA GLU A 91 9.07 -10.29 -9.91
C GLU A 91 10.41 -11.05 -9.95
N GLN A 92 11.18 -10.98 -8.87
CA GLN A 92 12.47 -11.67 -8.76
C GLN A 92 12.34 -13.18 -8.94
N TYR A 93 11.36 -13.82 -8.28
CA TYR A 93 11.15 -15.26 -8.39
C TYR A 93 10.64 -15.66 -9.77
N TYR A 94 9.71 -14.91 -10.37
CA TYR A 94 9.28 -15.18 -11.75
C TYR A 94 10.43 -15.05 -12.73
N SER A 95 11.21 -13.97 -12.66
CA SER A 95 12.34 -13.75 -13.56
C SER A 95 13.35 -14.90 -13.48
N LYS A 96 13.74 -15.30 -12.26
CA LYS A 96 14.66 -16.43 -12.05
C LYS A 96 14.08 -17.75 -12.56
N LEU A 97 12.82 -18.05 -12.24
CA LEU A 97 12.17 -19.29 -12.65
C LEU A 97 12.03 -19.39 -14.17
N LEU A 98 11.61 -18.31 -14.82
CA LEU A 98 11.51 -18.23 -16.28
C LEU A 98 12.87 -18.34 -16.95
N THR A 99 13.92 -17.77 -16.34
CA THR A 99 15.30 -17.90 -16.83
C THR A 99 15.74 -19.36 -16.78
N GLU A 100 15.58 -20.05 -15.65
CA GLU A 100 16.00 -21.46 -15.56
C GLU A 100 15.16 -22.40 -16.41
N LEU A 101 13.84 -22.16 -16.54
CA LEU A 101 13.00 -22.90 -17.48
C LEU A 101 13.45 -22.71 -18.93
N HIS A 102 13.80 -21.48 -19.31
CA HIS A 102 14.30 -21.18 -20.64
C HIS A 102 15.67 -21.82 -20.89
N ASN A 103 16.59 -21.78 -19.93
CA ASN A 103 17.89 -22.43 -20.01
C ASN A 103 17.71 -23.94 -20.19
N PHE A 104 16.85 -24.56 -19.39
CA PHE A 104 16.56 -25.99 -19.47
C PHE A 104 15.96 -26.37 -20.83
N LYS A 105 14.98 -25.62 -21.31
CA LYS A 105 14.39 -25.79 -22.64
C LYS A 105 15.45 -25.66 -23.75
N THR A 106 16.31 -24.66 -23.68
CA THR A 106 17.36 -24.43 -24.68
C THR A 106 18.35 -25.58 -24.71
N ALA A 107 18.80 -26.05 -23.55
CA ALA A 107 19.70 -27.20 -23.45
C ALA A 107 19.06 -28.50 -23.99
N LEU A 108 17.75 -28.70 -23.79
CA LEU A 108 17.00 -29.79 -24.42
C LEU A 108 16.89 -29.60 -25.94
N GLY A 109 16.70 -28.37 -26.43
CA GLY A 109 16.73 -28.04 -27.86
C GLY A 109 18.07 -28.39 -28.49
N ASP A 110 19.18 -27.98 -27.87
CA ASP A 110 20.53 -28.29 -28.35
C ASP A 110 20.81 -29.81 -28.36
N LEU A 111 20.30 -30.55 -27.37
CA LEU A 111 20.33 -32.01 -27.37
C LEU A 111 19.49 -32.61 -28.50
N SER A 112 18.33 -32.03 -28.81
CA SER A 112 17.46 -32.49 -29.89
C SER A 112 18.14 -32.28 -31.24
N ASP A 113 18.73 -31.10 -31.46
CA ASP A 113 19.45 -30.73 -32.67
C ASP A 113 20.66 -31.65 -32.92
N TYR A 114 21.33 -32.11 -31.86
CA TYR A 114 22.42 -33.09 -31.96
C TYR A 114 21.99 -34.39 -32.67
N PHE A 115 20.74 -34.83 -32.45
CA PHE A 115 20.20 -36.04 -33.08
C PHE A 115 19.70 -35.83 -34.51
N ILE A 116 19.54 -34.58 -34.97
CA ILE A 116 19.08 -34.23 -36.32
C ILE A 116 20.25 -33.95 -37.27
N GLU A 117 21.44 -33.63 -36.74
CA GLU A 117 22.61 -33.24 -37.55
C GLU A 117 23.12 -34.41 -38.43
N PRO A 118 23.08 -34.30 -39.77
CA PRO A 118 23.43 -35.40 -40.67
C PRO A 118 24.89 -35.82 -40.48
N GLY A 119 25.11 -37.06 -40.03
CA GLY A 119 26.43 -37.61 -39.68
C GLY A 119 26.56 -38.03 -38.22
N SER A 120 25.64 -37.64 -37.33
CA SER A 120 25.54 -38.16 -35.95
C SER A 120 24.83 -39.53 -35.87
N GLU A 121 24.24 -39.99 -36.98
CA GLU A 121 23.32 -41.14 -37.05
C GLU A 121 24.00 -42.50 -37.34
N HIS A 122 25.32 -42.55 -37.55
CA HIS A 122 25.99 -43.74 -38.09
C HIS A 122 27.14 -44.31 -37.25
N VAL A 123 27.38 -43.80 -36.03
CA VAL A 123 28.33 -44.43 -35.10
C VAL A 123 27.58 -44.89 -33.85
N PRO A 124 27.60 -46.20 -33.53
CA PRO A 124 26.97 -46.77 -32.33
C PRO A 124 27.43 -46.17 -30.98
N ASP A 125 28.42 -45.27 -31.00
CA ASP A 125 29.14 -44.73 -29.83
C ASP A 125 28.76 -43.26 -29.51
N HIS A 126 27.77 -42.68 -30.20
CA HIS A 126 27.38 -41.26 -30.02
C HIS A 126 26.66 -40.93 -28.70
N ALA A 127 26.18 -41.94 -27.96
CA ALA A 127 25.70 -41.76 -26.59
C ALA A 127 26.82 -41.43 -25.58
N HIS A 128 28.08 -41.45 -26.02
CA HIS A 128 29.26 -41.21 -25.18
C HIS A 128 30.22 -40.15 -25.74
N GLY A 129 29.84 -39.45 -26.81
CA GLY A 129 30.66 -38.36 -27.37
C GLY A 129 30.84 -37.20 -26.40
N GLU A 130 32.00 -36.55 -26.43
CA GLU A 130 32.30 -35.39 -25.56
C GLU A 130 31.26 -34.27 -25.69
N ARG A 131 30.81 -33.97 -26.91
CA ARG A 131 29.76 -32.97 -27.19
C ARG A 131 28.43 -33.36 -26.55
N PHE A 132 28.01 -34.62 -26.69
CA PHE A 132 26.77 -35.11 -26.08
C PHE A 132 26.83 -35.03 -24.55
N ASN A 133 27.93 -35.51 -23.94
CA ASN A 133 28.11 -35.46 -22.49
C ASN A 133 28.08 -34.04 -21.95
N LYS A 134 28.66 -33.08 -22.67
CA LYS A 134 28.60 -31.66 -22.32
C LYS A 134 27.17 -31.13 -22.34
N LEU A 135 26.43 -31.33 -23.44
CA LEU A 135 25.03 -30.88 -23.57
C LEU A 135 24.13 -31.53 -22.52
N ASN A 136 24.31 -32.82 -22.26
CA ASN A 136 23.55 -33.55 -21.24
C ASN A 136 23.86 -33.06 -19.82
N THR A 137 25.11 -32.68 -19.55
CA THR A 137 25.52 -32.05 -18.29
C THR A 137 24.87 -30.67 -18.14
N GLU A 138 24.86 -29.86 -19.20
CA GLU A 138 24.22 -28.54 -19.21
C GLU A 138 22.71 -28.65 -18.94
N ALA A 139 22.00 -29.56 -19.63
CA ALA A 139 20.59 -29.83 -19.38
C ALA A 139 20.33 -30.30 -17.94
N SER A 140 21.17 -31.21 -17.43
CA SER A 140 21.06 -31.73 -16.05
C SER A 140 21.27 -30.63 -15.00
N MET A 141 22.25 -29.73 -15.22
CA MET A 141 22.52 -28.61 -14.34
C MET A 141 21.35 -27.62 -14.34
N ALA A 142 20.83 -27.25 -15.51
CA ALA A 142 19.66 -26.38 -15.62
C ALA A 142 18.43 -26.97 -14.91
N TYR A 143 18.20 -28.28 -15.03
CA TYR A 143 17.14 -28.99 -14.31
C TYR A 143 17.30 -28.93 -12.78
N ILE A 144 18.52 -29.11 -12.28
CA ILE A 144 18.83 -29.05 -10.85
C ILE A 144 18.58 -27.63 -10.30
N GLU A 145 19.03 -26.60 -11.00
CA GLU A 145 18.81 -25.20 -10.59
C GLU A 145 17.32 -24.84 -10.62
N LEU A 146 16.60 -25.26 -11.66
CA LEU A 146 15.14 -25.13 -11.74
C LEU A 146 14.46 -25.76 -10.51
N ARG A 147 14.82 -27.00 -10.15
CA ARG A 147 14.22 -27.71 -9.01
C ARG A 147 14.47 -27.01 -7.67
N LYS A 148 15.65 -26.39 -7.48
CA LYS A 148 15.97 -25.62 -6.27
C LYS A 148 15.08 -24.38 -6.13
N LEU A 149 14.68 -23.77 -7.23
CA LEU A 149 13.87 -22.55 -7.24
C LEU A 149 12.38 -22.79 -6.99
N VAL A 150 11.85 -23.96 -7.34
CA VAL A 150 10.41 -24.22 -7.21
C VAL A 150 9.90 -24.14 -5.78
N GLY A 151 10.68 -24.62 -4.80
CA GLY A 151 10.27 -24.54 -3.38
C GLY A 151 10.02 -23.10 -2.92
N PRO A 152 11.01 -22.20 -3.00
CA PRO A 152 10.82 -20.79 -2.66
C PRO A 152 9.80 -20.07 -3.55
N ALA A 153 9.77 -20.37 -4.86
CA ALA A 153 8.86 -19.73 -5.80
C ALA A 153 7.40 -20.11 -5.55
N ALA A 154 7.12 -21.33 -5.04
CA ALA A 154 5.76 -21.82 -4.78
C ALA A 154 4.95 -20.92 -3.83
N VAL A 155 5.61 -20.07 -3.02
CA VAL A 155 4.93 -19.07 -2.17
C VAL A 155 4.20 -18.01 -2.99
N PHE A 156 4.69 -17.71 -4.20
CA PHE A 156 4.18 -16.64 -5.06
C PHE A 156 3.40 -17.17 -6.27
N LEU A 157 3.56 -18.45 -6.60
CA LEU A 157 2.91 -19.10 -7.74
C LEU A 157 1.47 -19.50 -7.43
N SER A 158 0.63 -19.52 -8.47
CA SER A 158 -0.71 -20.10 -8.38
C SER A 158 -0.63 -21.62 -8.25
N PRO A 159 -1.69 -22.26 -7.71
CA PRO A 159 -1.78 -23.72 -7.67
C PRO A 159 -1.65 -24.38 -9.05
N LEU A 160 -2.06 -23.69 -10.12
CA LEU A 160 -1.98 -24.21 -11.49
C LEU A 160 -0.53 -24.24 -12.01
N ALA A 161 0.25 -23.17 -11.79
CA ALA A 161 1.67 -23.18 -12.16
C ALA A 161 2.49 -24.15 -11.32
N VAL A 162 2.21 -24.25 -10.01
CA VAL A 162 2.86 -25.26 -9.15
C VAL A 162 2.54 -26.67 -9.63
N LYS A 163 1.28 -26.94 -10.03
CA LYS A 163 0.88 -28.23 -10.61
C LYS A 163 1.63 -28.51 -11.90
N SER A 164 1.71 -27.56 -12.82
CA SER A 164 2.41 -27.72 -14.10
C SER A 164 3.92 -28.00 -13.90
N LEU A 165 4.58 -27.29 -12.98
CA LEU A 165 5.98 -27.57 -12.61
C LEU A 165 6.14 -28.94 -11.96
N SER A 166 5.20 -29.35 -11.12
CA SER A 166 5.22 -30.68 -10.49
C SER A 166 5.05 -31.78 -11.53
N GLU A 167 4.14 -31.59 -12.50
CA GLU A 167 3.95 -32.50 -13.63
C GLU A 167 5.22 -32.60 -14.47
N LEU A 168 5.88 -31.48 -14.77
CA LEU A 168 7.19 -31.47 -15.42
C LEU A 168 8.19 -32.37 -14.67
N PHE A 169 8.36 -32.22 -13.36
CA PHE A 169 9.34 -33.02 -12.62
C PHE A 169 8.98 -34.50 -12.53
N ILE A 170 7.71 -34.82 -12.32
CA ILE A 170 7.24 -36.20 -12.21
C ILE A 170 7.41 -36.91 -13.56
N GLN A 171 6.93 -36.29 -14.63
CA GLN A 171 6.98 -36.89 -15.97
C GLN A 171 8.41 -36.90 -16.51
N HIS A 172 9.21 -35.87 -16.26
CA HIS A 172 10.63 -35.88 -16.63
C HIS A 172 11.39 -37.03 -15.94
N TRP A 173 11.14 -37.24 -14.64
CA TRP A 173 11.74 -38.37 -13.93
C TRP A 173 11.28 -39.71 -14.49
N ASP A 174 9.98 -39.86 -14.80
CA ASP A 174 9.44 -41.08 -15.40
C ASP A 174 10.06 -41.35 -16.79
N LEU A 175 10.12 -40.34 -17.65
CA LEU A 175 10.76 -40.40 -18.97
C LEU A 175 12.23 -40.77 -18.88
N ALA A 176 12.97 -40.20 -17.92
CA ALA A 176 14.41 -40.44 -17.75
C ALA A 176 14.73 -41.88 -17.28
N ASN A 177 13.82 -42.53 -16.56
CA ASN A 177 14.08 -43.84 -15.96
C ASN A 177 13.35 -45.00 -16.68
N PHE A 178 12.18 -44.75 -17.24
CA PHE A 178 11.27 -45.81 -17.71
C PHE A 178 10.57 -45.49 -19.03
N GLY A 179 10.28 -44.22 -19.31
CA GLY A 179 9.31 -43.84 -20.34
C GLY A 179 9.87 -43.71 -21.76
N ALA A 180 11.16 -43.44 -21.93
CA ALA A 180 11.71 -43.17 -23.25
C ALA A 180 12.25 -44.42 -23.96
N ILE A 181 11.86 -44.62 -25.22
CA ILE A 181 12.35 -45.72 -26.06
C ILE A 181 13.80 -45.47 -26.48
N CYS A 182 14.15 -44.20 -26.71
CA CYS A 182 15.50 -43.75 -27.03
C CYS A 182 15.75 -42.32 -26.51
N THR A 183 17.00 -41.87 -26.52
CA THR A 183 17.38 -40.55 -26.02
C THR A 183 16.73 -39.40 -26.80
N ALA A 184 16.48 -39.56 -28.10
CA ALA A 184 15.81 -38.52 -28.90
C ALA A 184 14.34 -38.33 -28.45
N ASP A 185 13.62 -39.43 -28.27
CA ASP A 185 12.22 -39.45 -27.78
C ASP A 185 12.11 -38.86 -26.36
N TYR A 186 13.08 -39.18 -25.49
CA TYR A 186 13.22 -38.54 -24.18
C TYR A 186 13.33 -37.02 -24.29
N VAL A 187 14.26 -36.53 -25.11
CA VAL A 187 14.56 -35.10 -25.23
C VAL A 187 13.36 -34.33 -25.77
N GLU A 188 12.68 -34.87 -26.80
CA GLU A 188 11.49 -34.26 -27.39
C GLU A 188 10.33 -34.17 -26.38
N SER A 189 10.07 -35.26 -25.65
CA SER A 189 9.03 -35.31 -24.62
C SER A 189 9.34 -34.37 -23.46
N ALA A 190 10.58 -34.36 -22.97
CA ALA A 190 11.04 -33.46 -21.92
C ALA A 190 10.93 -31.98 -22.34
N ASN A 191 11.26 -31.67 -23.60
CA ASN A 191 11.16 -30.30 -24.13
C ASN A 191 9.70 -29.83 -24.19
N THR A 192 8.78 -30.71 -24.60
CA THR A 192 7.34 -30.43 -24.62
C THR A 192 6.81 -30.11 -23.21
N LEU A 193 7.23 -30.89 -22.21
CA LEU A 193 6.87 -30.64 -20.80
C LEU A 193 7.45 -29.32 -20.29
N ALA A 194 8.72 -29.04 -20.61
CA ALA A 194 9.38 -27.80 -20.21
C ALA A 194 8.70 -26.58 -20.85
N GLN A 195 8.30 -26.68 -22.12
CA GLN A 195 7.57 -25.63 -22.83
C GLN A 195 6.20 -25.37 -22.20
N ALA A 196 5.43 -26.41 -21.89
CA ALA A 196 4.13 -26.26 -21.24
C ALA A 196 4.24 -25.58 -19.87
N ALA A 197 5.23 -25.98 -19.06
CA ALA A 197 5.50 -25.34 -17.77
C ALA A 197 5.95 -23.87 -17.94
N TYR A 198 6.80 -23.58 -18.92
CA TYR A 198 7.25 -22.23 -19.24
C TYR A 198 6.08 -21.32 -19.62
N GLU A 199 5.21 -21.76 -20.53
CA GLU A 199 4.05 -20.98 -20.96
C GLU A 199 3.08 -20.71 -19.81
N GLN A 200 2.84 -21.72 -18.97
CA GLN A 200 1.97 -21.58 -17.80
C GLN A 200 2.52 -20.56 -16.80
N VAL A 201 3.82 -20.64 -16.48
CA VAL A 201 4.49 -19.70 -15.57
C VAL A 201 4.54 -18.29 -16.18
N LEU A 202 4.81 -18.18 -17.48
CA LEU A 202 4.88 -16.90 -18.19
C LEU A 202 3.53 -16.19 -18.22
N SER A 203 2.46 -16.92 -18.55
CA SER A 203 1.08 -16.41 -18.56
C SER A 203 0.69 -15.88 -17.18
N GLU A 204 1.01 -16.62 -16.13
CA GLU A 204 0.77 -16.19 -14.76
C GLU A 204 1.61 -14.97 -14.37
N ALA A 205 2.90 -14.95 -14.72
CA ALA A 205 3.78 -13.83 -14.45
C ALA A 205 3.25 -12.55 -15.11
N LYS A 206 2.83 -12.61 -16.38
CA LYS A 206 2.22 -11.50 -17.09
C LYS A 206 0.96 -10.98 -16.37
N SER A 207 0.07 -11.89 -15.98
CA SER A 207 -1.15 -11.57 -15.25
C SER A 207 -0.86 -10.88 -13.91
N HIS A 208 0.02 -11.47 -13.10
CA HIS A 208 0.33 -10.95 -11.76
C HIS A 208 1.18 -9.67 -11.76
N LEU A 209 1.96 -9.43 -12.81
CA LEU A 209 2.75 -8.20 -12.97
C LEU A 209 1.99 -7.11 -13.73
N GLY A 210 0.74 -7.38 -14.16
CA GLY A 210 -0.08 -6.39 -14.88
C GLY A 210 0.43 -6.09 -16.30
N ILE A 211 1.19 -7.01 -16.90
CA ILE A 211 1.67 -6.90 -18.27
C ILE A 211 0.56 -7.48 -19.16
N THR A 212 -0.41 -6.66 -19.55
CA THR A 212 -1.41 -7.06 -20.55
C THR A 212 -0.77 -7.08 -21.93
N ASP A 213 -0.98 -8.17 -22.68
CA ASP A 213 -0.65 -8.24 -24.10
C ASP A 213 -1.57 -7.24 -24.83
N VAL A 214 -0.99 -6.13 -25.30
CA VAL A 214 -1.65 -5.12 -26.13
C VAL A 214 -1.87 -5.65 -27.54
#